data_AF-A0A961ZZ07-F1
#
_entry.id   AF-A0A961ZZ07-F1
#
_cell.length_a   1.000
_cell.length_b   1.000
_cell.length_c   1.000
_cell.angle_alpha   90.00
_cell.angle_beta   90.00
_cell.angle_gamma   90.00
#
_symmetry.space_group_name_H-M   'P 1'
#
loop_
_entity.id
_entity.type
_entity.pdbx_description
1 polymer ?
#
loop_
_entity_poly.entity_id
_entity_poly.type
_entity_poly.pdbx_seq_one_letter_code
_entity_poly.pdbx_strand_id
1 'polypeptide(L)'
;MRIIKLDLPATFRSSDPEISLVSDEIRKQFFGELGRMDQELSEYVRMRAAGYLPPSYSVFVRTQLQPEKTGTLTQLWIVDPTVRWPAGLLTRSAWKLFVPILSHVVRDTVMERFQGVEVDMQEKEARVTVLAPTRSWRDPVILSVVVFLLTSLLWWFVIPLFQNFMGSGPGGGAPGAGF
;
A
#
# COMPACT_ATOMS: atom_id res chain seq x y z
N MET A 1 10.95 -0.68 -7.08
CA MET A 1 9.98 0.43 -7.13
C MET A 1 8.63 -0.05 -6.67
N ARG A 2 8.12 0.56 -5.61
CA ARG A 2 6.76 0.35 -5.09
C ARG A 2 6.11 1.69 -4.81
N ILE A 3 4.79 1.72 -4.92
CA ILE A 3 3.98 2.87 -4.57
C ILE A 3 3.30 2.53 -3.25
N ILE A 4 3.48 3.39 -2.26
CA ILE A 4 3.01 3.19 -0.89
C ILE A 4 2.00 4.28 -0.63
N LYS A 5 0.76 3.87 -0.39
CA LYS A 5 -0.33 4.77 -0.05
C LYS A 5 -0.57 4.69 1.45
N LEU A 6 -0.44 5.80 2.14
CA LEU A 6 -0.85 5.97 3.53
C LEU A 6 -2.09 6.85 3.58
N ASP A 7 -3.16 6.29 4.13
CA ASP A 7 -4.40 6.99 4.42
C ASP A 7 -4.38 7.36 5.91
N LEU A 8 -4.30 8.66 6.22
CA LEU A 8 -4.25 9.22 7.58
C LEU A 8 -5.55 10.00 7.87
N PRO A 9 -6.54 9.37 8.52
CA PRO A 9 -7.76 10.04 8.95
C PRO A 9 -7.48 10.93 10.17
N ALA A 10 -8.11 12.10 10.19
CA ALA A 10 -8.04 13.07 11.26
C ALA A 10 -9.42 13.67 11.54
N THR A 11 -9.69 13.99 12.80
CA THR A 11 -10.92 14.67 13.23
C THR A 11 -10.61 16.02 13.82
N PHE A 12 -11.42 17.02 13.49
CA PHE A 12 -11.27 18.36 14.02
C PHE A 12 -12.10 18.51 15.30
N ARG A 13 -11.48 19.08 16.32
CA ARG A 13 -12.14 19.52 17.55
C ARG A 13 -11.84 21.01 17.73
N SER A 14 -12.80 21.74 18.29
CA SER A 14 -12.52 23.12 18.69
C SER A 14 -11.59 23.10 19.89
N SER A 15 -10.61 23.99 19.94
CA SER A 15 -9.80 24.20 21.14
C SER A 15 -10.56 25.00 22.21
N ASP A 16 -11.62 25.72 21.82
CA ASP A 16 -12.45 26.50 22.72
C ASP A 16 -13.73 25.71 23.08
N PRO A 17 -13.95 25.36 24.37
CA PRO A 17 -15.14 24.65 24.79
C PRO A 17 -16.45 25.44 24.58
N GLU A 18 -16.38 26.77 24.39
CA GLU A 18 -17.56 27.61 24.09
C GLU A 18 -17.91 27.63 22.59
N ILE A 19 -16.91 27.44 21.71
CA ILE A 19 -17.11 27.41 20.27
C ILE A 19 -17.29 25.95 19.84
N SER A 20 -18.54 25.51 19.79
CA SER A 20 -18.83 24.17 19.29
C SER A 20 -18.84 24.17 17.75
N LEU A 21 -17.96 23.37 17.12
CA LEU A 21 -18.01 23.02 15.68
C LEU A 21 -19.29 22.22 15.29
N VAL A 22 -20.27 22.16 16.19
CA VAL A 22 -21.59 21.56 16.00
C VAL A 22 -22.56 22.54 15.30
N SER A 23 -22.32 23.85 15.35
CA SER A 23 -23.12 24.80 14.55
C SER A 23 -22.84 24.62 13.06
N ASP A 24 -23.89 24.34 12.28
CA ASP A 24 -23.80 24.05 10.85
C ASP A 24 -23.23 25.22 10.03
N GLU A 25 -23.49 26.47 10.45
CA GLU A 25 -22.97 27.67 9.79
C GLU A 25 -21.45 27.81 9.97
N ILE A 26 -20.95 27.68 11.21
CA ILE A 26 -19.51 27.77 11.52
C ILE A 26 -18.77 26.63 10.86
N ARG A 27 -19.35 25.41 10.88
CA ARG A 27 -18.84 24.25 10.19
C ARG A 27 -18.70 24.52 8.69
N LYS A 28 -19.76 24.98 8.02
CA LYS A 28 -19.72 25.27 6.57
C LYS A 28 -18.70 26.33 6.22
N GLN A 29 -18.57 27.39 7.02
CA GLN A 29 -17.56 28.42 6.80
C GLN A 29 -16.13 27.85 6.93
N PHE A 30 -15.86 27.13 8.02
CA PHE A 30 -14.56 26.51 8.27
C PHE A 30 -14.17 25.50 7.17
N PHE A 31 -15.10 24.62 6.78
CA PHE A 31 -14.85 23.68 5.68
C PHE A 31 -14.73 24.38 4.32
N GLY A 32 -15.39 25.52 4.12
CA GLY A 32 -15.22 26.37 2.94
C GLY A 32 -13.84 27.01 2.86
N GLU A 33 -13.32 27.50 3.99
CA GLU A 33 -11.96 28.04 4.11
C GLU A 33 -10.90 26.94 3.93
N LEU A 34 -11.06 25.80 4.60
CA LEU A 34 -10.20 24.63 4.41
C LEU A 34 -10.19 24.16 2.96
N GLY A 35 -11.34 24.12 2.29
CA GLY A 35 -11.45 23.71 0.89
C GLY A 35 -10.70 24.64 -0.06
N ARG A 36 -10.65 25.94 0.24
CA ARG A 36 -9.85 26.92 -0.53
C ARG A 36 -8.35 26.75 -0.32
N MET A 37 -7.95 26.28 0.87
CA MET A 37 -6.55 26.14 1.27
C MET A 37 -6.01 24.72 1.10
N ASP A 38 -6.82 23.78 0.60
CA ASP A 38 -6.50 22.36 0.47
C ASP A 38 -5.20 22.10 -0.31
N GLN A 39 -4.99 22.85 -1.40
CA GLN A 39 -3.77 22.75 -2.21
C GLN A 39 -2.53 23.24 -1.46
N GLU A 40 -2.63 24.41 -0.80
CA GLU A 40 -1.54 24.94 0.02
C GLU A 40 -1.18 23.98 1.15
N LEU A 41 -2.20 23.51 1.88
CA LEU A 41 -2.02 22.58 2.99
C LEU A 41 -1.39 21.27 2.53
N SER A 42 -1.84 20.72 1.40
CA SER A 42 -1.25 19.52 0.81
C SER A 42 0.22 19.72 0.42
N GLU A 43 0.58 20.89 -0.13
CA GLU A 43 1.97 21.24 -0.45
C GLU A 43 2.85 21.41 0.79
N TYR A 44 2.34 22.06 1.85
CA TYR A 44 3.08 22.20 3.11
C TYR A 44 3.31 20.83 3.78
N VAL A 45 2.29 19.99 3.84
CA VAL A 45 2.41 18.63 4.35
C VAL A 45 3.40 17.83 3.50
N ARG A 46 3.34 17.95 2.16
CA ARG A 46 4.30 17.30 1.26
C ARG A 46 5.74 17.73 1.55
N MET A 47 5.98 19.04 1.68
CA MET A 47 7.30 19.59 1.94
C MET A 47 7.86 19.08 3.27
N ARG A 48 7.06 19.11 4.35
CA ARG A 48 7.49 18.61 5.67
C ARG A 48 7.69 17.11 5.66
N ALA A 49 6.77 16.34 5.09
CA ALA A 49 6.86 14.89 5.01
C ALA A 49 8.09 14.44 4.20
N ALA A 50 8.44 15.16 3.12
CA ALA A 50 9.64 14.90 2.33
C ALA A 50 10.93 15.09 3.15
N GLY A 51 10.94 15.95 4.17
CA GLY A 51 12.08 16.13 5.08
C GLY A 51 12.38 14.91 5.96
N TYR A 52 11.37 14.06 6.22
CA TYR A 52 11.54 12.83 7.00
C TYR A 52 11.88 11.60 6.14
N LEU A 53 11.86 11.76 4.81
CA LEU A 53 12.04 10.66 3.86
C LEU A 53 13.35 10.82 3.09
N PRO A 54 13.97 9.71 2.63
CA PRO A 54 15.15 9.78 1.81
C PRO A 54 14.91 10.61 0.53
N PRO A 55 15.92 11.35 0.03
CA PRO A 55 15.76 12.24 -1.13
C PRO A 55 15.47 11.49 -2.45
N SER A 56 15.71 10.17 -2.48
CA SER A 56 15.36 9.33 -3.61
C SER A 56 13.86 9.01 -3.69
N TYR A 57 13.08 9.36 -2.68
CA TYR A 57 11.66 9.04 -2.60
C TYR A 57 10.87 10.21 -3.18
N SER A 58 9.81 9.90 -3.95
CA SER A 58 8.87 10.92 -4.42
C SER A 58 7.61 10.88 -3.57
N VAL A 59 7.19 12.04 -3.05
CA VAL A 59 6.05 12.17 -2.14
C VAL A 59 4.99 13.02 -2.80
N PHE A 60 3.77 12.50 -2.86
CA PHE A 60 2.58 13.24 -3.28
C PHE A 60 1.57 13.19 -2.15
N VAL A 61 0.95 14.32 -1.85
CA VAL A 61 -0.03 14.44 -0.76
C VAL A 61 -1.34 14.95 -1.34
N ARG A 62 -2.44 14.37 -0.89
CA ARG A 62 -3.78 14.85 -1.18
C ARG A 62 -4.59 14.84 0.09
N THR A 63 -5.09 16.00 0.49
CA THR A 63 -6.03 16.11 1.59
C THR A 63 -7.45 16.06 1.03
N GLN A 64 -8.36 15.38 1.74
CA GLN A 64 -9.77 15.29 1.38
C GLN A 64 -10.60 15.61 2.61
N LEU A 65 -11.45 16.62 2.50
CA LEU A 65 -12.38 16.99 3.55
C LEU A 65 -13.53 15.98 3.60
N GLN A 66 -13.84 15.49 4.80
CA GLN A 66 -14.96 14.59 5.05
C GLN A 66 -15.96 15.31 5.97
N PRO A 67 -16.86 16.14 5.41
CA PRO A 67 -17.79 16.94 6.20
C PRO A 67 -18.73 16.09 7.06
N GLU A 68 -19.09 14.89 6.58
CA GLU A 68 -19.93 13.93 7.31
C GLU A 68 -19.29 13.45 8.63
N LYS A 69 -17.95 13.36 8.68
CA LYS A 69 -17.20 12.88 9.84
C LYS A 69 -16.54 13.99 10.64
N THR A 70 -16.81 15.26 10.30
CA THR A 70 -16.14 16.43 10.91
C THR A 70 -14.61 16.26 10.90
N GLY A 71 -14.07 15.85 9.76
CA GLY A 71 -12.67 15.45 9.68
C GLY A 71 -12.06 15.59 8.29
N THR A 72 -10.80 15.16 8.19
CA THR A 72 -10.04 15.08 6.95
C THR A 72 -9.45 13.70 6.78
N LEU A 73 -9.21 13.34 5.53
CA LEU A 73 -8.39 12.21 5.15
C LEU A 73 -7.21 12.71 4.36
N THR A 74 -6.02 12.61 4.95
CA THR A 74 -4.78 12.95 4.26
C THR A 74 -4.20 11.69 3.64
N GLN A 75 -4.10 11.67 2.32
CA GLN A 75 -3.53 10.57 1.55
C GLN A 75 -2.10 10.92 1.12
N LEU A 76 -1.12 10.16 1.60
CA LEU A 76 0.27 10.26 1.18
C LEU A 76 0.60 9.12 0.24
N TRP A 77 1.03 9.46 -0.97
CA TRP A 77 1.51 8.53 -1.97
C TRP A 77 3.02 8.68 -2.07
N ILE A 78 3.73 7.64 -1.66
CA ILE A 78 5.18 7.64 -1.60
C ILE A 78 5.71 6.60 -2.58
N VAL A 79 6.61 7.04 -3.43
CA VAL A 79 7.27 6.21 -4.42
C VAL A 79 8.64 5.82 -3.88
N ASP A 80 8.79 4.55 -3.55
CA ASP A 80 10.05 3.99 -3.06
C ASP A 80 10.76 3.24 -4.21
N PRO A 81 11.88 3.75 -4.75
CA PRO A 81 12.61 3.08 -5.82
C PRO A 81 13.39 1.85 -5.33
N THR A 82 13.77 1.83 -4.05
CA THR A 82 14.71 0.88 -3.44
C THR A 82 14.07 -0.46 -3.11
N VAL A 83 12.79 -0.44 -2.72
CA VAL A 83 12.09 -1.67 -2.37
C VAL A 83 11.85 -2.52 -3.62
N ARG A 84 12.48 -3.70 -3.61
CA ARG A 84 12.32 -4.76 -4.61
C ARG A 84 11.66 -5.98 -3.97
N TRP A 85 11.06 -6.83 -4.80
CA TRP A 85 10.62 -8.15 -4.37
C TRP A 85 11.85 -8.99 -3.98
N PRO A 86 11.83 -9.81 -2.90
CA PRO A 86 10.70 -10.12 -2.01
C PRO A 86 10.56 -9.20 -0.79
N ALA A 87 11.53 -8.33 -0.50
CA ALA A 87 11.51 -7.41 0.66
C ALA A 87 10.25 -6.53 0.72
N GLY A 88 9.66 -6.29 -0.45
CA GLY A 88 8.34 -5.75 -0.66
C GLY A 88 7.19 -6.31 0.21
N LEU A 89 7.24 -7.60 0.57
CA LEU A 89 6.20 -8.27 1.37
C LEU A 89 6.14 -7.71 2.80
N LEU A 90 7.29 -7.32 3.36
CA LEU A 90 7.41 -6.74 4.70
C LEU A 90 7.30 -5.21 4.68
N THR A 91 7.27 -4.58 3.50
CA THR A 91 7.17 -3.13 3.38
C THR A 91 5.92 -2.59 4.06
N ARG A 92 4.78 -3.30 4.02
CA ARG A 92 3.57 -2.84 4.69
C ARG A 92 3.72 -2.70 6.20
N SER A 93 4.37 -3.67 6.86
CA SER A 93 4.58 -3.62 8.32
C SER A 93 5.63 -2.58 8.70
N ALA A 94 6.72 -2.49 7.95
CA ALA A 94 7.74 -1.46 8.17
C ALA A 94 7.15 -0.04 8.08
N TRP A 95 6.29 0.20 7.08
CA TRP A 95 5.67 1.51 6.87
C TRP A 95 4.58 1.86 7.89
N LYS A 96 4.01 0.88 8.59
CA LYS A 96 3.14 1.18 9.74
C LYS A 96 3.88 1.91 10.86
N LEU A 97 5.19 1.69 11.01
CA LEU A 97 6.01 2.38 12.02
C LEU A 97 6.19 3.87 11.71
N PHE A 98 6.01 4.27 10.45
CA PHE A 98 6.07 5.67 10.03
C PHE A 98 4.73 6.41 10.19
N VAL A 99 3.64 5.70 10.49
CA VAL A 99 2.32 6.31 10.67
C VAL A 99 2.34 7.39 11.74
N PRO A 100 2.87 7.18 12.97
CA PRO A 100 2.86 8.22 14.00
C PRO A 100 3.66 9.46 13.59
N ILE A 101 4.80 9.27 12.91
CA ILE A 101 5.66 10.36 12.44
C ILE A 101 4.91 11.21 11.41
N LEU A 102 4.32 10.57 10.40
CA LEU A 102 3.58 11.29 9.36
C LEU A 102 2.29 11.91 9.92
N SER A 103 1.63 11.26 10.89
CA SER A 103 0.49 11.82 11.59
C SER A 103 0.86 13.08 12.36
N HIS A 104 2.01 13.08 13.04
CA HIS A 104 2.53 14.27 13.73
C HIS A 104 2.79 15.41 12.76
N VAL A 105 3.41 15.13 11.60
CA VAL A 105 3.65 16.13 10.57
C VAL A 105 2.35 16.76 10.08
N VAL A 106 1.34 15.94 9.79
CA VAL A 106 0.02 16.43 9.36
C VAL A 106 -0.62 17.28 10.45
N ARG A 107 -0.65 16.78 11.69
CA ARG A 107 -1.20 17.49 12.85
C ARG A 107 -0.57 18.86 13.03
N ASP A 108 0.75 18.93 13.11
CA ASP A 108 1.48 20.19 13.33
C ASP A 108 1.23 21.18 12.21
N THR A 109 1.24 20.72 10.96
CA THR A 109 1.02 21.59 9.80
C THR A 109 -0.36 22.22 9.84
N VAL A 110 -1.37 21.45 10.22
CA VAL A 110 -2.75 21.95 10.33
C VAL A 110 -2.89 22.88 11.54
N MET A 111 -2.36 22.51 12.70
CA MET A 111 -2.45 23.33 13.93
C MET A 111 -1.70 24.65 13.84
N GLU A 112 -0.56 24.69 13.13
CA GLU A 112 0.15 25.94 12.88
C GLU A 112 -0.63 26.88 11.96
N ARG A 113 -1.39 26.33 11.01
CA ARG A 113 -2.13 27.13 10.03
C ARG A 113 -3.48 27.62 10.57
N PHE A 114 -4.13 26.82 11.42
CA PHE A 114 -5.44 27.12 11.99
C PHE A 114 -5.34 27.26 13.51
N GLN A 115 -5.17 28.50 13.96
CA GLN A 115 -5.26 28.83 15.38
C GLN A 115 -6.70 28.63 15.86
N GLY A 116 -6.91 27.83 16.90
CA GLY A 116 -8.24 27.54 17.46
C GLY A 116 -8.82 26.16 17.14
N VAL A 117 -8.12 25.32 16.37
CA VAL A 117 -8.57 23.97 16.03
C VAL A 117 -7.57 22.93 16.53
N GLU A 118 -8.06 21.99 17.33
CA GLU A 118 -7.32 20.80 17.69
C GLU A 118 -7.56 19.71 16.65
N VAL A 119 -6.48 19.07 16.22
CA VAL A 119 -6.52 17.95 15.27
C VAL A 119 -6.21 16.66 16.02
N ASP A 120 -7.20 15.79 16.09
CA ASP A 120 -7.08 14.46 16.68
C ASP A 120 -6.84 13.44 15.56
N MET A 121 -5.63 12.90 15.50
CA MET A 121 -5.20 11.94 14.47
C MET A 121 -5.68 10.54 14.84
N GLN A 122 -6.44 9.90 13.95
CA GLN A 122 -6.93 8.54 14.16
C GLN A 122 -5.92 7.51 13.67
N GLU A 123 -4.76 7.44 14.34
CA GLU A 123 -3.65 6.57 13.94
C GLU A 123 -4.04 5.08 13.84
N LYS A 124 -4.97 4.62 14.69
CA LYS A 124 -5.47 3.23 14.68
C LYS A 124 -6.28 2.92 13.42
N GLU A 125 -6.90 3.93 12.81
CA GLU A 125 -7.67 3.78 11.57
C GLU A 125 -6.81 3.99 10.32
N ALA A 126 -5.54 4.39 10.49
CA ALA A 126 -4.63 4.63 9.39
C ALA A 126 -4.43 3.35 8.55
N ARG A 127 -4.49 3.50 7.23
CA ARG A 127 -4.33 2.37 6.29
C ARG A 127 -3.06 2.55 5.48
N VAL A 128 -2.22 1.52 5.52
CA VAL A 128 -1.05 1.41 4.64
C VAL A 128 -1.35 0.39 3.55
N THR A 129 -1.33 0.84 2.31
CA THR A 129 -1.50 0.02 1.11
C THR A 129 -0.22 0.07 0.30
N VAL A 130 0.31 -1.09 -0.06
CA VAL A 130 1.54 -1.19 -0.87
C VAL A 130 1.16 -1.75 -2.24
N LEU A 131 1.39 -0.95 -3.26
CA LEU A 131 1.11 -1.28 -4.66
C LEU A 131 2.44 -1.59 -5.36
N ALA A 132 2.48 -2.71 -6.08
CA ALA A 132 3.58 -3.04 -6.98
C ALA A 132 3.13 -2.79 -8.41
N PRO A 133 3.79 -1.90 -9.19
CA PRO A 133 3.52 -1.81 -10.61
C PRO A 133 3.84 -3.17 -11.26
N THR A 134 2.90 -3.65 -12.07
CA THR A 134 2.75 -5.01 -12.57
C THR A 134 4.05 -5.60 -13.17
N ARG A 135 4.61 -6.61 -12.49
CA ARG A 135 5.66 -7.49 -13.03
C ARG A 135 5.42 -8.99 -12.76
N SER A 136 4.18 -9.36 -12.43
CA SER A 136 3.83 -10.69 -11.90
C SER A 136 4.33 -11.86 -12.77
N TRP A 137 4.27 -11.76 -14.11
CA TRP A 137 4.71 -12.85 -14.99
C TRP A 137 6.23 -13.01 -15.15
N ARG A 138 7.03 -12.02 -14.74
CA ARG A 138 8.51 -12.13 -14.70
C ARG A 138 9.02 -12.30 -13.28
N ASP A 139 8.13 -12.55 -12.31
CA ASP A 139 8.52 -12.79 -10.93
C ASP A 139 9.23 -14.14 -10.84
N PRO A 140 10.50 -14.19 -10.38
CA PRO A 140 11.26 -15.43 -10.30
C PRO A 140 10.58 -16.49 -9.44
N VAL A 141 9.82 -16.12 -8.40
CA VAL A 141 9.10 -17.11 -7.61
C VAL A 141 7.88 -17.66 -8.33
N ILE A 142 7.13 -16.82 -9.05
CA ILE A 142 6.01 -17.31 -9.87
C ILE A 142 6.56 -18.25 -10.94
N LEU A 143 7.68 -17.89 -11.58
CA LEU A 143 8.36 -18.76 -12.54
C LEU A 143 8.84 -20.06 -11.89
N SER A 144 9.45 -20.03 -10.71
CA SER A 144 9.88 -21.23 -10.00
C SER A 144 8.71 -22.14 -9.62
N VAL A 145 7.60 -21.58 -9.14
CA VAL A 145 6.39 -22.35 -8.79
C VAL A 145 5.78 -22.97 -10.04
N VAL A 146 5.66 -22.21 -11.13
CA VAL A 146 5.12 -22.72 -12.40
C VAL A 146 6.02 -23.80 -12.98
N VAL A 147 7.34 -23.60 -13.00
CA VAL A 147 8.30 -24.61 -13.48
C VAL A 147 8.25 -25.85 -12.60
N PHE A 148 8.18 -25.70 -11.27
CA PHE A 148 8.05 -26.83 -10.36
C PHE A 148 6.77 -27.61 -10.63
N LEU A 149 5.62 -26.94 -10.72
CA LEU A 149 4.34 -27.58 -11.01
C LEU A 149 4.38 -28.32 -12.35
N LEU A 150 4.87 -27.67 -13.42
CA LEU A 150 4.99 -28.28 -14.73
C LEU A 150 5.95 -29.47 -14.73
N THR A 151 7.06 -29.38 -14.01
CA THR A 151 8.04 -30.47 -13.88
C THR A 151 7.44 -31.65 -13.12
N SER A 152 6.73 -31.39 -12.02
CA SER A 152 6.02 -32.44 -11.26
C SER A 152 4.93 -33.10 -12.11
N LEU A 153 4.15 -32.32 -12.87
CA LEU A 153 3.09 -32.84 -13.73
C LEU A 153 3.68 -33.68 -14.89
N LEU A 154 4.81 -33.25 -15.45
CA LEU A 154 5.55 -34.00 -16.46
C LEU A 154 6.02 -35.35 -15.93
N TRP A 155 6.63 -35.38 -14.74
CA TRP A 155 7.07 -36.62 -14.10
C TRP A 155 5.91 -37.55 -13.78
N TRP A 156 4.77 -37.00 -13.34
CA TRP A 156 3.69 -37.82 -12.83
C TRP A 156 2.72 -38.31 -13.91
N PHE A 157 2.52 -37.56 -14.99
CA PHE A 157 1.57 -37.92 -16.04
C PHE A 157 2.25 -38.29 -17.36
N VAL A 158 3.25 -37.52 -17.79
CA VAL A 158 3.80 -37.66 -19.15
C VAL A 158 4.75 -38.85 -19.24
N ILE A 159 5.68 -38.98 -18.29
CA ILE A 159 6.67 -40.09 -18.28
C ILE A 159 6.00 -41.48 -18.20
N PRO A 160 5.05 -41.75 -17.29
CA PRO A 160 4.38 -43.05 -17.26
C PRO A 160 3.52 -43.30 -18.50
N LEU A 161 2.89 -42.27 -19.10
CA LEU A 161 2.19 -42.44 -20.38
C LEU A 161 3.15 -42.84 -21.50
N PHE A 162 4.31 -42.16 -21.61
CA PHE A 162 5.33 -42.48 -22.60
C PHE A 162 5.93 -43.87 -22.41
N GLN A 163 6.14 -44.32 -21.17
CA GLN A 163 6.60 -45.68 -20.86
C GLN A 163 5.55 -46.73 -21.26
N ASN A 164 4.26 -46.47 -21.03
CA ASN A 164 3.18 -47.35 -21.45
C ASN A 164 2.99 -47.36 -22.98
N PHE A 165 3.26 -46.24 -23.66
CA PHE A 165 3.18 -46.13 -25.12
C PHE A 165 4.38 -46.76 -25.85
N MET A 166 5.60 -46.64 -25.29
CA MET A 166 6.79 -47.33 -25.82
C MET A 166 6.87 -48.81 -25.40
N GLY A 167 6.29 -49.19 -24.25
CA GLY A 167 6.17 -50.59 -23.81
C GLY A 167 5.11 -51.39 -24.56
N SER A 168 4.26 -50.74 -25.37
CA SER A 168 3.22 -51.36 -26.20
C SER A 168 3.56 -51.36 -27.70
N GLY A 169 4.85 -51.29 -28.04
CA GLY A 169 5.33 -51.62 -29.39
C GLY A 169 5.15 -53.12 -29.68
N PRO A 170 4.59 -53.52 -30.84
CA PRO A 170 4.39 -54.92 -31.18
C PRO A 170 5.70 -55.56 -31.62
N GLY A 171 6.21 -56.50 -30.83
CA GLY A 171 7.15 -57.53 -31.30
C GLY A 171 8.54 -57.50 -30.69
N GLY A 172 8.95 -58.66 -30.16
CA GLY A 172 10.33 -58.96 -29.79
C GLY A 172 10.43 -60.05 -28.75
N GLY A 173 10.31 -61.31 -29.18
CA GLY A 173 10.27 -62.49 -28.32
C GLY A 173 11.44 -62.62 -27.34
N ALA A 174 11.13 -63.18 -26.16
CA ALA A 174 12.15 -63.71 -25.27
C ALA A 174 12.52 -65.15 -25.70
N PRO A 175 13.82 -65.48 -25.81
CA PRO A 175 14.32 -66.75 -26.30
C PRO A 175 14.18 -67.88 -25.26
N GLY A 176 14.32 -69.10 -25.77
CA GLY A 176 14.05 -70.37 -25.10
C GLY A 176 14.58 -70.52 -23.68
N ALA A 177 13.70 -71.03 -22.81
CA ALA A 177 14.09 -71.78 -21.64
C ALA A 177 14.58 -73.16 -22.11
N GLY A 178 15.88 -73.37 -22.08
CA GLY A 178 16.48 -74.70 -22.23
C GLY A 178 16.31 -75.51 -20.95
N PHE A 179 15.68 -76.66 -21.09
CA PHE A 179 16.04 -77.92 -20.44
C PHE A 179 15.95 -79.02 -21.49
#